data_AF-A0A812X1S0-F1
#
_entry.id   AF-A0A812X1S0-F1
#
_cell.length_a   1.000
_cell.length_b   1.000
_cell.length_c   1.000
_cell.angle_alpha   90.00
_cell.angle_beta   90.00
_cell.angle_gamma   90.00
#
_symmetry.space_group_name_H-M   'P 1'
#
loop_
_entity.id
_entity.type
_entity.pdbx_description
1 polymer ?
#
loop_
_entity_poly.entity_id
_entity_poly.type
_entity_poly.pdbx_seq_one_letter_code
_entity_poly.pdbx_strand_id
1 'polypeptide(L)'
;MAQPLILWCGIVCSLFESSMFIFVFNWTPVLMKVGEPDPPFGHIFAGFMIFCMLGLPKTQARSSAMFHQRHGMYTLIVAALCHGSILFVDSESIHLLAFFIFEMCVGIYFPMMGTMKGQIVPESKRSTIYNLYRVPLNAIVVLTLILKLGEGISFMV
;
A
#
# COMPACT_ATOMS: atom_id res chain seq x y z
N MET A 1 22.38 17.89 -8.08
CA MET A 1 21.56 17.94 -6.84
C MET A 1 20.32 17.02 -6.85
N ALA A 2 20.16 16.06 -7.78
CA ALA A 2 18.99 15.17 -7.86
C ALA A 2 19.03 13.91 -6.95
N GLN A 3 20.18 13.64 -6.30
CA GLN A 3 20.43 12.43 -5.51
C GLN A 3 19.49 12.23 -4.30
N PRO A 4 19.14 13.24 -3.48
CA PRO A 4 18.28 13.01 -2.32
C PRO A 4 16.83 12.69 -2.73
N LEU A 5 16.33 13.28 -3.82
CA LEU A 5 14.96 13.06 -4.29
C LEU A 5 14.75 11.62 -4.78
N ILE A 6 15.75 11.06 -5.46
CA ILE A 6 15.77 9.65 -5.90
C ILE A 6 15.70 8.73 -4.66
N LEU A 7 16.49 9.01 -3.62
CA LEU A 7 16.49 8.21 -2.39
C LEU A 7 15.14 8.27 -1.66
N TRP A 8 14.58 9.46 -1.43
CA TRP A 8 13.27 9.62 -0.78
C TRP A 8 12.13 8.97 -1.58
N CYS A 9 12.18 9.11 -2.91
CA CYS A 9 11.25 8.45 -3.82
C CYS A 9 11.35 6.92 -3.69
N GLY A 10 12.56 6.37 -3.64
CA GLY A 10 12.80 4.95 -3.40
C GLY A 10 12.28 4.45 -2.06
N ILE A 11 12.53 5.19 -0.98
CA ILE A 11 12.05 4.82 0.36
C ILE A 11 10.52 4.80 0.41
N VAL A 12 9.87 5.86 -0.06
CA VAL A 12 8.41 5.96 -0.14
C VAL A 12 7.83 4.83 -1.00
N CYS A 13 8.47 4.56 -2.14
CA CYS A 13 8.11 3.48 -3.04
C CYS A 13 8.11 2.12 -2.32
N SER A 14 9.24 1.80 -1.71
CA SER A 14 9.47 0.50 -1.10
C SER A 14 8.60 0.31 0.13
N LEU A 15 8.38 1.35 0.94
CA LEU A 15 7.47 1.29 2.08
C LEU A 15 6.02 1.07 1.65
N PHE A 16 5.53 1.82 0.67
CA PHE A 16 4.14 1.70 0.22
C PHE A 16 3.89 0.35 -0.48
N GLU A 17 4.76 -0.05 -1.41
CA GLU A 17 4.66 -1.34 -2.08
C GLU A 17 4.78 -2.49 -1.06
N SER A 18 5.63 -2.36 -0.03
CA SER A 18 5.68 -3.34 1.06
C SER A 18 4.38 -3.41 1.86
N SER A 19 3.74 -2.27 2.18
CA SER A 19 2.43 -2.28 2.85
C SER A 19 1.35 -2.98 2.03
N MET A 20 1.38 -2.87 0.70
CA MET A 20 0.45 -3.61 -0.16
C MET A 20 0.65 -5.13 -0.05
N PHE A 21 1.90 -5.60 -0.02
CA PHE A 21 2.18 -7.02 0.20
C PHE A 21 1.70 -7.48 1.57
N ILE A 22 1.96 -6.71 2.63
CA ILE A 22 1.50 -7.02 3.99
C ILE A 22 -0.03 -7.08 4.04
N PHE A 23 -0.72 -6.12 3.40
CA PHE A 23 -2.16 -6.12 3.27
C PHE A 23 -2.68 -7.41 2.67
N VAL A 24 -2.12 -7.87 1.53
CA VAL A 24 -2.53 -9.11 0.84
C VAL A 24 -2.41 -10.35 1.73
N PHE A 25 -1.44 -10.40 2.64
CA PHE A 25 -1.29 -11.49 3.59
C PHE A 25 -2.23 -11.37 4.80
N ASN A 26 -2.58 -10.16 5.22
CA ASN A 26 -3.30 -9.92 6.47
C ASN A 26 -4.81 -9.79 6.32
N TRP A 27 -5.33 -9.37 5.16
CA TRP A 27 -6.77 -9.11 5.02
C TRP A 27 -7.61 -10.37 5.18
N THR A 28 -7.19 -11.51 4.63
CA THR A 28 -7.89 -12.80 4.77
C THR A 28 -7.99 -13.27 6.22
N PRO A 29 -6.88 -13.41 7.00
CA PRO A 29 -6.97 -13.87 8.39
C PRO A 29 -7.73 -12.89 9.29
N VAL A 30 -7.65 -11.57 9.05
CA VAL A 30 -8.40 -10.57 9.83
C VAL A 30 -9.93 -10.70 9.65
N LEU A 31 -10.36 -11.22 8.51
CA LEU A 31 -11.77 -11.41 8.17
C LEU A 31 -12.31 -12.80 8.53
N MET A 32 -11.42 -13.77 8.78
CA MET A 32 -11.81 -15.12 9.18
C MET A 32 -11.97 -15.18 10.69
N LYS A 33 -13.19 -15.44 11.17
CA LYS A 33 -13.44 -15.74 12.58
C LYS A 33 -13.51 -17.24 12.80
N VAL A 34 -12.88 -17.70 13.89
CA VAL A 34 -12.89 -19.11 14.28
C VAL A 34 -14.32 -19.53 14.62
N GLY A 35 -14.91 -20.42 13.81
CA GLY A 35 -16.25 -20.99 14.05
C GLY A 35 -17.40 -20.32 13.30
N GLU A 36 -17.15 -19.29 12.48
CA GLU A 36 -18.14 -18.70 11.56
C GLU A 36 -17.93 -19.22 10.12
N PRO A 37 -18.99 -19.23 9.28
CA PRO A 37 -18.86 -19.57 7.87
C PRO A 37 -17.93 -18.58 7.15
N ASP A 38 -17.13 -19.10 6.22
CA ASP A 38 -16.18 -18.30 5.46
C ASP A 38 -16.88 -17.11 4.76
N PRO A 39 -16.37 -15.88 4.91
CA PRO A 39 -16.94 -14.73 4.25
C PRO A 39 -16.79 -14.84 2.73
N PRO A 40 -17.65 -14.17 1.95
CA PRO A 40 -17.58 -14.22 0.48
C PRO A 40 -16.36 -13.45 -0.05
N PHE A 41 -15.18 -14.07 -0.01
CA PHE A 41 -13.90 -13.46 -0.38
C PHE A 41 -13.91 -12.84 -1.78
N GLY A 42 -14.59 -13.47 -2.74
CA GLY A 42 -14.69 -12.96 -4.12
C GLY A 42 -15.45 -11.62 -4.20
N HIS A 43 -16.50 -11.44 -3.41
CA HIS A 43 -17.25 -10.18 -3.39
C HIS A 43 -16.48 -9.06 -2.71
N ILE A 44 -15.78 -9.38 -1.62
CA ILE A 44 -14.92 -8.43 -0.90
C ILE A 44 -13.78 -7.97 -1.82
N PHE A 45 -13.12 -8.90 -2.49
CA PHE A 45 -12.06 -8.61 -3.45
C PHE A 45 -12.56 -7.78 -4.66
N ALA A 46 -13.76 -8.07 -5.16
CA ALA A 46 -14.38 -7.24 -6.20
C ALA A 46 -14.62 -5.81 -5.69
N GLY A 47 -15.04 -5.64 -4.44
CA GLY A 47 -15.13 -4.35 -3.78
C GLY A 47 -13.80 -3.61 -3.75
N PHE A 48 -12.71 -4.28 -3.37
CA PHE A 48 -11.35 -3.70 -3.40
C PHE A 48 -11.00 -3.17 -4.80
N MET A 49 -11.27 -3.95 -5.85
CA MET A 49 -11.01 -3.54 -7.24
C MET A 49 -11.84 -2.31 -7.65
N ILE A 50 -13.11 -2.23 -7.23
CA ILE A 50 -13.96 -1.07 -7.50
C ILE A 50 -13.40 0.20 -6.82
N PHE A 51 -13.03 0.09 -5.53
CA PHE A 51 -12.47 1.21 -4.78
C PHE A 51 -11.11 1.66 -5.31
N CYS A 52 -10.27 0.72 -5.76
CA CYS A 52 -9.02 1.01 -6.45
C CYS A 52 -9.26 1.78 -7.76
N MET A 53 -10.26 1.38 -8.56
CA MET A 53 -10.62 2.10 -9.78
C MET A 53 -11.16 3.52 -9.52
N LEU A 54 -11.89 3.74 -8.42
CA LEU A 54 -12.40 5.06 -8.02
C LEU A 54 -11.30 6.06 -7.64
N GLY A 55 -10.10 5.60 -7.28
CA GLY A 55 -8.93 6.44 -7.02
C GLY A 55 -8.30 7.07 -8.27
N LEU A 56 -8.50 6.48 -9.44
CA LEU A 56 -7.81 6.82 -10.69
C LEU A 56 -8.23 8.16 -11.35
N PRO A 57 -9.51 8.58 -11.37
CA PRO A 57 -9.93 9.78 -12.13
C PRO A 57 -9.38 11.09 -11.55
N LYS A 58 -9.15 11.15 -10.23
CA LYS A 58 -8.75 12.37 -9.52
C LYS A 58 -7.28 12.76 -9.75
N THR A 59 -6.42 11.80 -10.08
CA THR A 59 -4.96 12.00 -10.25
C THR A 59 -4.57 12.31 -11.70
N GLN A 60 -5.24 11.68 -12.68
CA GLN A 60 -4.96 11.92 -14.10
C GLN A 60 -5.38 13.31 -14.58
N ALA A 61 -6.47 13.88 -14.03
CA ALA A 61 -6.97 15.20 -14.44
C ALA A 61 -6.11 16.38 -13.92
N ARG A 62 -5.23 16.15 -12.93
CA ARG A 62 -4.41 17.20 -12.28
C ARG A 62 -2.92 16.86 -12.41
N SER A 63 -2.46 16.73 -13.65
CA SER A 63 -1.05 16.48 -14.03
C SER A 63 -0.13 17.67 -13.73
N SER A 64 0.11 17.98 -12.46
CA SER A 64 1.19 18.89 -12.04
C SER A 64 2.12 18.17 -11.07
N ALA A 65 3.41 18.06 -11.45
CA ALA A 65 4.45 17.36 -10.69
C ALA A 65 4.56 17.78 -9.21
N MET A 66 4.27 19.04 -8.90
CA MET A 66 4.32 19.60 -7.54
C MET A 66 3.14 19.18 -6.66
N PHE A 67 2.01 18.77 -7.26
CA PHE A 67 0.85 18.27 -6.53
C PHE A 67 1.08 16.83 -6.03
N HIS A 68 1.83 16.04 -6.80
CA HIS A 68 2.04 14.60 -6.57
C HIS A 68 2.84 14.30 -5.29
N GLN A 69 3.87 15.09 -4.97
CA GLN A 69 4.71 14.84 -3.79
C GLN A 69 3.94 15.01 -2.46
N ARG A 70 3.04 16.00 -2.38
CA ARG A 70 2.25 16.26 -1.16
C ARG A 70 1.10 15.26 -0.99
N HIS A 71 0.50 14.80 -2.09
CA HIS A 71 -0.55 13.77 -2.05
C HIS A 71 0.00 12.39 -1.69
N GLY A 72 1.22 12.06 -2.12
CA GLY A 72 1.86 10.79 -1.77
C GLY A 72 2.17 10.61 -0.27
N MET A 73 2.45 11.71 0.45
CA MET A 73 2.56 11.67 1.91
C MET A 73 1.20 11.44 2.58
N TYR A 74 0.13 12.09 2.11
CA TYR A 74 -1.20 11.88 2.67
C TYR A 74 -1.70 10.45 2.45
N THR A 75 -1.46 9.85 1.28
CA THR A 75 -1.84 8.45 1.02
C THR A 75 -1.05 7.48 1.90
N LEU A 76 0.23 7.74 2.16
CA LEU A 76 1.05 6.95 3.09
C LEU A 76 0.55 7.06 4.54
N ILE A 77 0.19 8.26 4.99
CA ILE A 77 -0.32 8.46 6.36
C ILE A 77 -1.66 7.76 6.52
N VAL A 78 -2.57 7.89 5.55
CA VAL A 78 -3.87 7.20 5.58
C VAL A 78 -3.67 5.68 5.56
N ALA A 79 -2.77 5.17 4.71
CA ALA A 79 -2.44 3.75 4.69
C ALA A 79 -1.89 3.25 6.04
N ALA A 80 -0.98 4.00 6.65
CA ALA A 80 -0.43 3.67 7.96
C ALA A 80 -1.50 3.69 9.07
N LEU A 81 -2.43 4.65 9.02
CA LEU A 81 -3.56 4.72 9.96
C LEU A 81 -4.54 3.56 9.76
N CYS A 82 -4.83 3.16 8.52
CA CYS A 82 -5.68 2.00 8.22
C CYS A 82 -5.06 0.69 8.72
N HIS A 83 -3.75 0.51 8.58
CA HIS A 83 -3.06 -0.64 9.17
C HIS A 83 -2.99 -0.55 10.70
N GLY A 84 -2.79 0.65 11.25
CA GLY A 84 -2.77 0.88 12.68
C GLY A 84 -4.12 0.62 13.36
N SER A 85 -5.24 0.91 12.70
CA SER A 85 -6.58 0.69 13.27
C SER A 85 -6.86 -0.77 13.61
N ILE A 86 -6.16 -1.71 12.97
CA ILE A 86 -6.27 -3.16 13.25
C ILE A 86 -5.79 -3.50 14.67
N LEU A 87 -4.91 -2.69 15.26
CA LEU A 87 -4.37 -2.93 16.60
C LEU A 87 -5.24 -2.34 17.72
N PHE A 88 -6.20 -1.47 17.40
CA PHE A 88 -6.95 -0.70 18.40
C PHE A 88 -8.47 -0.96 18.38
N VAL A 89 -8.98 -1.68 17.38
CA VAL A 89 -10.43 -1.83 17.15
C VAL A 89 -10.77 -3.28 16.76
N ASP A 90 -11.61 -3.97 17.53
CA ASP A 90 -12.01 -5.36 17.27
C ASP A 90 -13.24 -5.50 16.34
N SER A 91 -13.57 -4.47 15.56
CA SER A 91 -14.77 -4.47 14.71
C SER A 91 -14.45 -4.82 13.26
N GLU A 92 -15.01 -5.94 12.79
CA GLU A 92 -14.90 -6.41 11.40
C GLU A 92 -15.35 -5.35 10.38
N SER A 93 -16.44 -4.64 10.66
CA SER A 93 -16.95 -3.59 9.75
C SER A 93 -15.98 -2.42 9.62
N ILE A 94 -15.23 -2.11 10.69
CA ILE A 94 -14.23 -1.04 10.68
C ILE A 94 -12.98 -1.50 9.93
N HIS A 95 -12.57 -2.77 10.09
CA HIS A 95 -11.49 -3.36 9.29
C HIS A 95 -11.81 -3.36 7.79
N LEU A 96 -13.02 -3.79 7.41
CA LEU A 96 -13.48 -3.76 6.03
C LEU A 96 -13.48 -2.34 5.44
N LEU A 97 -13.99 -1.36 6.20
CA LEU A 97 -13.96 0.04 5.78
C LEU A 97 -12.53 0.56 5.61
N ALA A 98 -11.63 0.23 6.55
CA ALA A 98 -10.22 0.59 6.46
C ALA A 98 -9.54 -0.03 5.23
N PHE A 99 -9.86 -1.28 4.88
CA PHE A 99 -9.37 -1.93 3.67
C PHE A 99 -9.88 -1.27 2.39
N PHE A 100 -11.15 -0.86 2.33
CA PHE A 100 -11.66 -0.11 1.17
C PHE A 100 -11.00 1.27 1.01
N ILE A 101 -10.73 1.97 2.11
CA ILE A 101 -10.02 3.25 2.08
C ILE A 101 -8.56 3.06 1.64
N PHE A 102 -7.91 2.00 2.13
CA PHE A 102 -6.55 1.64 1.72
C PHE A 102 -6.48 1.37 0.20
N GLU A 103 -7.42 0.60 -0.34
CA GLU A 103 -7.48 0.31 -1.79
C GLU A 103 -7.73 1.56 -2.64
N MET A 104 -8.54 2.50 -2.14
CA MET A 104 -8.67 3.81 -2.79
C MET A 104 -7.33 4.56 -2.83
N CYS A 105 -6.53 4.48 -1.75
CA CYS A 105 -5.19 5.09 -1.70
C CYS A 105 -4.22 4.41 -2.67
N VAL A 106 -4.29 3.08 -2.82
CA VAL A 106 -3.53 2.29 -3.79
C VAL A 106 -3.84 2.75 -5.23
N GLY A 107 -5.12 2.93 -5.55
CA GLY A 107 -5.56 3.46 -6.84
C GLY A 107 -5.00 4.85 -7.18
N ILE A 108 -4.80 5.70 -6.17
CA ILE A 108 -4.17 7.03 -6.32
C ILE A 108 -2.63 6.90 -6.46
N TYR A 109 -2.02 5.97 -5.73
CA TYR A 109 -0.57 5.77 -5.69
C TYR A 109 0.01 5.31 -7.03
N PHE A 110 -0.63 4.36 -7.72
CA PHE A 110 -0.13 3.81 -8.99
C PHE A 110 0.15 4.88 -10.06
N PRO A 111 -0.82 5.74 -10.46
CA PRO A 111 -0.58 6.78 -11.46
C PRO A 111 0.41 7.83 -10.96
N MET A 112 0.33 8.22 -9.69
CA MET A 112 1.23 9.21 -9.09
C MET A 112 2.69 8.77 -9.15
N MET A 113 2.94 7.53 -8.73
CA MET A 113 4.29 6.99 -8.69
C MET A 113 4.83 6.71 -10.09
N GLY A 114 3.97 6.35 -11.04
CA GLY A 114 4.32 6.26 -12.45
C GLY A 114 4.90 7.57 -13.00
N THR A 115 4.23 8.70 -12.76
CA THR A 115 4.68 10.03 -13.20
C THR A 115 5.95 10.47 -12.47
N MET A 116 6.01 10.32 -11.14
CA MET A 116 7.19 10.73 -10.36
C MET A 116 8.43 9.91 -10.72
N LYS A 117 8.32 8.57 -10.82
CA LYS A 117 9.44 7.71 -11.24
C LYS A 117 9.89 8.02 -12.68
N GLY A 118 9.03 8.55 -13.54
CA GLY A 118 9.39 8.98 -14.90
C GLY A 118 10.16 10.31 -14.95
N GLN A 119 9.86 11.24 -14.04
CA GLN A 119 10.52 12.56 -14.00
C GLN A 119 11.80 12.57 -13.17
N ILE A 120 11.86 11.78 -12.10
CA ILE A 120 12.98 11.77 -11.14
C ILE A 120 14.12 10.86 -11.62
N VAL A 121 13.81 9.80 -12.37
CA VAL A 121 14.78 8.77 -12.75
C VAL A 121 15.25 8.97 -14.18
N PRO A 122 16.53 9.31 -14.42
CA PRO A 122 17.06 9.48 -15.77
C PRO A 122 17.02 8.16 -16.54
N GLU A 123 16.65 8.22 -17.83
CA GLU A 123 16.46 7.03 -18.69
C GLU A 123 17.68 6.11 -18.71
N SER A 124 18.88 6.67 -18.68
CA SER A 124 20.15 5.92 -18.73
C SER A 124 20.41 5.03 -17.51
N LYS A 125 19.81 5.31 -16.35
CA LYS A 125 19.99 4.55 -15.10
C LYS A 125 18.70 3.98 -14.53
N ARG A 126 17.61 4.02 -15.29
CA ARG A 126 16.27 3.62 -14.85
C ARG A 126 16.21 2.15 -14.38
N SER A 127 16.83 1.25 -15.14
CA SER A 127 16.89 -0.17 -14.79
C SER A 127 17.65 -0.40 -13.47
N THR A 128 18.82 0.23 -13.30
CA THR A 128 19.63 0.12 -12.07
C THR A 128 18.89 0.68 -10.85
N ILE A 129 18.27 1.86 -10.98
CA ILE A 129 17.54 2.51 -9.88
C ILE A 129 16.29 1.71 -9.50
N TYR A 130 15.56 1.15 -10.47
CA TYR A 130 14.39 0.32 -10.18
C TYR A 130 14.76 -1.01 -9.53
N ASN A 131 15.86 -1.63 -9.94
CA ASN A 131 16.39 -2.81 -9.26
C ASN A 131 16.84 -2.47 -7.83
N LEU A 132 17.43 -1.29 -7.62
CA LEU A 132 17.80 -0.84 -6.27
C LEU A 132 16.58 -0.65 -5.36
N TYR A 133 15.45 -0.14 -5.86
CA TYR A 133 14.22 0.00 -5.08
C TYR A 133 13.58 -1.33 -4.69
N ARG A 134 13.90 -2.43 -5.40
CA ARG A 134 13.43 -3.77 -5.04
C ARG A 134 14.15 -4.36 -3.82
N VAL A 135 15.40 -3.95 -3.56
CA VAL A 135 16.18 -4.47 -2.43
C VAL A 135 15.52 -4.15 -1.08
N PRO A 136 15.21 -2.89 -0.73
CA PRO A 136 14.54 -2.59 0.53
C PRO A 136 13.10 -3.11 0.59
N LEU A 137 12.37 -3.13 -0.53
CA LEU A 137 11.03 -3.72 -0.60
C LEU A 137 11.07 -5.22 -0.23
N ASN A 138 11.91 -5.99 -0.93
CA ASN A 138 12.02 -7.41 -0.69
C ASN A 138 12.55 -7.69 0.72
N ALA A 139 13.46 -6.85 1.24
CA ALA A 139 13.93 -6.96 2.61
C ALA A 139 12.79 -6.79 3.63
N ILE A 140 11.92 -5.78 3.47
CA ILE A 140 10.77 -5.57 4.36
C ILE A 140 9.76 -6.72 4.26
N VAL A 141 9.46 -7.19 3.05
CA VAL A 141 8.53 -8.31 2.85
C VAL A 141 9.07 -9.59 3.47
N VAL A 142 10.33 -9.94 3.21
CA VAL A 142 10.98 -11.11 3.80
C VAL A 142 11.04 -10.97 5.33
N LEU A 143 11.35 -9.79 5.86
CA LEU A 143 11.35 -9.56 7.30
C LEU A 143 9.96 -9.77 7.90
N THR A 144 8.91 -9.27 7.26
CA THR A 144 7.52 -9.45 7.73
C THR A 144 7.12 -10.93 7.72
N LEU A 145 7.52 -11.67 6.69
CA LEU A 145 7.28 -13.11 6.57
C LEU A 145 8.06 -13.92 7.63
N ILE A 146 9.34 -13.60 7.84
CA ILE A 146 10.20 -14.25 8.84
C ILE A 146 9.71 -13.96 10.26
N LEU A 147 9.35 -12.71 10.55
CA LEU A 147 8.85 -12.30 11.86
C LEU A 147 7.45 -12.84 12.15
N LYS A 148 6.81 -13.53 11.19
CA LYS A 148 5.45 -14.05 11.30
C LYS A 148 4.51 -13.01 11.93
N LEU A 149 4.63 -11.75 11.49
CA LEU A 149 3.88 -10.65 12.11
C LEU A 149 2.37 -10.88 12.00
N GLY A 150 1.91 -11.68 11.03
CA GLY A 150 0.54 -12.16 10.92
C GLY A 150 0.13 -13.22 11.96
N GLU A 151 1.03 -14.06 12.46
CA GLU A 151 0.68 -15.04 13.51
C GLU A 151 0.62 -14.37 14.89
N GLY A 152 1.52 -13.43 15.20
CA GLY A 152 1.54 -12.75 16.50
C GLY A 152 0.29 -11.89 16.77
N ILE A 153 -0.34 -11.34 15.73
CA ILE A 153 -1.57 -10.53 15.84
C ILE A 153 -2.82 -11.43 15.75
N SER A 154 -2.75 -12.53 14.98
CA SER A 154 -3.87 -13.49 14.82
C SER A 154 -4.05 -14.46 16.00
N PHE A 155 -3.07 -14.60 16.91
CA PHE A 155 -3.20 -15.38 18.16
C PHE A 155 -3.45 -14.51 19.41
N MET A 156 -3.57 -13.20 19.25
CA MET A 156 -3.83 -12.27 20.36
C MET A 156 -5.26 -11.68 20.35
N VAL A 157 -6.13 -12.17 19.46
CA VAL A 157 -7.58 -11.92 19.40
C VAL A 157 -8.31 -13.25 19.43
#